data_AF-A0A1I8ASJ4-F1
#
_entry.id   AF-A0A1I8ASJ4-F1
#
_cell.length_a   1.000
_cell.length_b   1.000
_cell.length_c   1.000
_cell.angle_alpha   90.00
_cell.angle_beta   90.00
_cell.angle_gamma   90.00
#
_symmetry.space_group_name_H-M   'P 1'
#
loop_
_entity.id
_entity.type
_entity.pdbx_description
1 polymer ?
#
loop_
_entity_poly.entity_id
_entity_poly.type
_entity_poly.pdbx_seq_one_letter_code
_entity_poly.pdbx_strand_id
1 'polypeptide(L)'
;MLYSLLTVAVLFATVLPTGSESAERYFKALKITCSKHGREVNGACICEDDYVGTHCQYKMQCSSYDRHLNGSCIECLEGFAGDRCEHILCLHGAQKAEDQECVCEKPYGGRFCDQLDTKDVYLFYNSKMLIIGPLGIIALIPLVAIYYGCEYMARKRQVKRVTKTLDINNIVVKSEAVRKLLLRDV
;
A
#
# COMPACT_ATOMS: atom_id res chain seq x y z
N MET A 1 -33.20 38.75 -46.40
CA MET A 1 -33.28 37.76 -45.30
C MET A 1 -33.35 36.33 -45.84
N LEU A 2 -32.36 35.92 -46.63
CA LEU A 2 -32.27 34.53 -47.16
C LEU A 2 -30.87 33.93 -46.89
N TYR A 3 -29.84 34.77 -46.82
CA TYR A 3 -28.45 34.38 -46.53
C TYR A 3 -28.21 33.89 -45.09
N SER A 4 -29.06 34.25 -44.12
CA SER A 4 -28.90 33.86 -42.71
C SER A 4 -29.52 32.51 -42.36
N LEU A 5 -30.39 31.95 -43.21
CA LEU A 5 -31.00 30.63 -43.00
C LEU A 5 -30.14 29.51 -43.61
N LEU A 6 -29.43 29.79 -44.70
CA LEU A 6 -28.49 28.84 -45.33
C LEU A 6 -27.28 28.52 -44.44
N THR A 7 -26.76 29.50 -43.70
CA THR A 7 -25.60 29.28 -42.80
C THR A 7 -25.96 28.42 -41.58
N VAL A 8 -27.19 28.55 -41.06
CA VAL A 8 -27.65 27.75 -39.91
C VAL A 8 -27.92 26.30 -40.33
N ALA A 9 -28.48 26.07 -41.52
CA ALA A 9 -28.74 24.71 -42.03
C ALA A 9 -27.44 23.91 -42.31
N VAL A 10 -26.39 24.58 -42.81
CA VAL A 10 -25.10 23.92 -43.07
C VAL A 10 -24.39 23.53 -41.77
N LEU A 11 -24.49 24.33 -40.72
CA LEU A 11 -23.93 24.00 -39.40
C LEU A 11 -24.61 22.78 -38.77
N PHE A 12 -25.92 22.62 -38.92
CA PHE A 12 -26.63 21.42 -38.42
C PHE A 12 -26.30 20.15 -39.21
N ALA A 13 -26.01 20.26 -40.51
CA ALA A 13 -25.62 19.12 -41.34
C ALA A 13 -24.19 18.62 -41.07
N THR A 14 -23.30 19.47 -40.52
CA THR A 14 -21.93 19.06 -40.14
C THR A 14 -21.80 18.53 -38.71
N VAL A 15 -22.83 18.67 -37.88
CA VAL A 15 -22.79 18.25 -36.47
C VAL A 15 -23.52 16.93 -36.22
N LEU A 16 -24.27 16.42 -37.21
CA LEU A 16 -24.82 15.07 -37.16
C LEU A 16 -23.82 14.10 -37.82
N PRO A 17 -23.17 13.20 -37.05
CA PRO A 17 -22.37 12.15 -37.65
C PRO A 17 -23.31 11.21 -38.42
N THR A 18 -23.37 11.38 -39.74
CA THR A 18 -23.81 10.32 -40.67
C THR A 18 -22.74 9.25 -40.65
N GLY A 19 -22.80 8.37 -39.66
CA GLY A 19 -21.75 7.41 -39.39
C GLY A 19 -22.33 6.18 -38.70
N SER A 20 -23.12 5.42 -39.46
CA SER A 20 -23.41 4.00 -39.26
C SER A 20 -22.12 3.16 -39.36
N GLU A 21 -21.09 3.51 -38.60
CA GLU A 21 -19.80 2.80 -38.51
C GLU A 21 -19.33 2.64 -37.05
N SER A 22 -20.07 3.20 -36.08
CA SER A 22 -19.68 3.13 -34.65
C SER A 22 -20.25 1.91 -33.90
N ALA A 23 -21.25 1.21 -34.46
CA ALA A 23 -21.85 0.04 -33.80
C ALA A 23 -21.01 -1.24 -33.99
N GLU A 24 -20.28 -1.39 -35.10
CA GLU A 24 -19.39 -2.54 -35.33
C GLU A 24 -18.16 -2.55 -34.42
N ARG A 25 -17.72 -1.38 -33.93
CA ARG A 25 -16.57 -1.30 -33.02
C ARG A 25 -16.90 -1.75 -31.58
N TYR A 26 -18.19 -1.84 -31.23
CA TYR A 26 -18.64 -2.29 -29.91
C TYR A 26 -18.81 -3.82 -29.83
N PHE A 27 -18.96 -4.51 -30.97
CA PHE A 27 -18.91 -5.98 -31.05
C PHE A 27 -17.52 -6.47 -31.48
N LYS A 28 -16.45 -5.83 -30.96
CA LYS A 28 -15.15 -6.49 -30.98
C LYS A 28 -15.26 -7.65 -30.02
N ALA A 29 -15.42 -8.86 -30.55
CA ALA A 29 -15.44 -10.10 -29.78
C ALA A 29 -14.39 -10.00 -28.65
N LEU A 30 -14.86 -10.02 -27.41
CA LEU A 30 -13.98 -9.98 -26.25
C LEU A 30 -13.09 -11.20 -26.36
N LYS A 31 -11.83 -10.99 -26.74
CA LYS A 31 -10.87 -12.08 -26.90
C LYS A 31 -10.63 -12.68 -25.53
N ILE A 32 -11.27 -13.82 -25.26
CA ILE A 32 -11.09 -14.58 -24.03
C ILE A 32 -9.84 -15.44 -24.18
N THR A 33 -9.02 -15.50 -23.13
CA THR A 33 -7.89 -16.44 -23.08
C THR A 33 -8.19 -17.45 -22.01
N CYS A 34 -8.27 -18.72 -22.38
CA CYS A 34 -8.46 -19.80 -21.43
C CYS A 34 -7.11 -20.21 -20.84
N SER A 35 -7.10 -20.60 -19.58
CA SER A 35 -5.98 -21.31 -18.97
C SER A 35 -5.77 -22.65 -19.68
N LYS A 36 -4.67 -23.33 -19.37
CA LYS A 36 -4.29 -24.62 -19.98
C LYS A 36 -5.30 -25.76 -19.77
N HIS A 37 -6.32 -25.54 -18.94
CA HIS A 37 -7.38 -26.48 -18.57
C HIS A 37 -8.72 -26.19 -19.25
N GLY A 38 -8.69 -25.46 -20.36
CA GLY A 38 -9.89 -25.16 -21.11
C GLY A 38 -9.59 -24.84 -22.57
N ARG A 39 -10.65 -24.86 -23.37
CA ARG A 39 -10.62 -24.48 -24.78
C ARG A 39 -11.59 -23.34 -25.03
N GLU A 40 -11.15 -22.40 -25.85
CA GLU A 40 -12.03 -21.31 -26.31
C GLU A 40 -13.03 -21.87 -27.33
N VAL A 41 -14.32 -21.64 -27.09
CA VAL A 41 -15.41 -21.93 -28.03
C VAL A 41 -16.37 -20.75 -28.02
N ASN A 42 -16.56 -20.11 -29.19
CA ASN A 42 -17.48 -18.97 -29.35
C ASN A 42 -17.29 -17.82 -28.35
N GLY A 43 -16.03 -17.49 -28.00
CA GLY A 43 -15.73 -16.39 -27.07
C GLY A 43 -15.97 -16.71 -25.59
N ALA A 44 -16.16 -18.00 -25.24
CA ALA A 44 -16.21 -18.48 -23.86
C ALA A 44 -15.23 -19.65 -23.66
N CYS A 45 -14.79 -19.87 -22.42
CA CYS A 45 -13.95 -21.01 -22.08
C CYS A 45 -14.79 -22.21 -21.66
N ILE A 46 -14.58 -23.34 -22.33
CA ILE A 46 -15.10 -24.65 -21.92
C ILE A 46 -14.00 -25.34 -21.13
N CYS A 47 -14.23 -25.55 -19.84
CA CYS A 47 -13.25 -26.12 -18.92
C CYS A 47 -13.26 -27.65 -18.93
N GLU A 48 -12.11 -28.23 -18.57
CA GLU A 48 -11.98 -29.64 -18.20
C GLU A 48 -12.77 -29.96 -16.92
N ASP A 49 -13.10 -31.24 -16.69
CA ASP A 49 -14.09 -31.69 -15.68
C ASP A 49 -13.82 -31.21 -14.24
N ASP A 50 -12.56 -30.99 -13.85
CA ASP A 50 -12.17 -30.54 -12.51
C ASP A 50 -11.76 -29.05 -12.45
N TYR A 51 -12.07 -28.26 -13.49
CA TYR A 51 -11.69 -26.85 -13.55
C TYR A 51 -12.89 -25.94 -13.81
N VAL A 52 -12.86 -24.76 -13.19
CA VAL A 52 -13.94 -23.77 -13.23
C VAL A 52 -13.38 -22.34 -13.23
N GLY A 53 -14.27 -21.37 -13.35
CA GLY A 53 -13.94 -19.95 -13.50
C GLY A 53 -14.02 -19.50 -14.95
N THR A 54 -14.04 -18.19 -15.16
CA THR A 54 -14.18 -17.56 -16.48
C THR A 54 -13.08 -17.97 -17.45
N HIS A 55 -11.90 -18.28 -16.94
CA HIS A 55 -10.72 -18.69 -17.69
C HIS A 55 -10.30 -20.13 -17.37
N CYS A 56 -11.12 -20.93 -16.70
CA CYS A 56 -10.77 -22.28 -16.23
C CYS A 56 -9.52 -22.30 -15.34
N GLN A 57 -9.34 -21.26 -14.53
CA GLN A 57 -8.15 -21.06 -13.71
C GLN A 57 -8.23 -21.71 -12.32
N TYR A 58 -9.43 -22.05 -11.85
CA TYR A 58 -9.62 -22.62 -10.52
C TYR A 58 -9.87 -24.12 -10.63
N LYS A 59 -9.10 -24.90 -9.88
CA LYS A 59 -9.33 -26.34 -9.74
C LYS A 59 -10.37 -26.59 -8.65
N MET A 60 -11.31 -27.49 -8.90
CA MET A 60 -12.26 -27.92 -7.88
C MET A 60 -11.56 -28.73 -6.79
N GLN A 61 -11.61 -28.26 -5.54
CA GLN A 61 -10.98 -28.91 -4.38
C GLN A 61 -12.02 -29.66 -3.54
N CYS A 62 -12.78 -30.56 -4.18
CA CYS A 62 -13.74 -31.40 -3.47
C CYS A 62 -13.04 -32.48 -2.63
N SER A 63 -13.64 -32.85 -1.50
CA SER A 63 -13.15 -33.89 -0.59
C SER A 63 -13.21 -35.31 -1.21
N SER A 64 -14.22 -35.58 -2.03
CA SER A 64 -14.37 -36.84 -2.79
C SER A 64 -14.56 -36.59 -4.28
N TYR A 65 -14.59 -37.65 -5.09
CA TYR A 65 -14.94 -37.58 -6.52
C TYR A 65 -16.45 -37.47 -6.76
N ASP A 66 -17.27 -37.67 -5.72
CA ASP A 66 -18.72 -37.54 -5.84
C ASP A 66 -19.11 -36.08 -6.04
N ARG A 67 -20.18 -35.87 -6.81
CA ARG A 67 -20.71 -34.56 -7.17
C ARG A 67 -22.23 -34.56 -7.05
N HIS A 68 -22.80 -33.41 -6.77
CA HIS A 68 -24.23 -33.19 -6.95
C HIS A 68 -24.61 -33.25 -8.44
N LEU A 69 -25.90 -33.42 -8.73
CA LEU A 69 -26.43 -33.52 -10.11
C LEU A 69 -26.11 -32.28 -10.98
N ASN A 70 -25.91 -31.12 -10.37
CA ASN A 70 -25.50 -29.86 -11.02
C ASN A 70 -23.97 -29.73 -11.19
N GLY A 71 -23.21 -30.76 -10.83
CA GLY A 71 -21.74 -30.77 -10.86
C GLY A 71 -21.06 -30.04 -9.70
N SER A 72 -21.79 -29.61 -8.66
CA SER A 72 -21.21 -29.00 -7.46
C SER A 72 -20.57 -30.06 -6.54
N CYS A 73 -19.58 -29.67 -5.74
CA CYS A 73 -18.95 -30.58 -4.78
C CYS A 73 -19.93 -30.92 -3.65
N ILE A 74 -19.89 -32.16 -3.15
CA ILE A 74 -20.65 -32.54 -1.94
C ILE A 74 -20.03 -31.92 -0.68
N GLU A 75 -18.69 -31.94 -0.60
CA GLU A 75 -17.92 -31.38 0.50
C GLU A 75 -16.58 -30.86 -0.05
N CYS A 76 -16.07 -29.78 0.55
CA CYS A 76 -14.77 -29.20 0.21
C CYS A 76 -13.64 -29.77 1.06
N LEU A 77 -12.43 -29.80 0.49
CA LEU A 77 -11.22 -29.97 1.27
C LEU A 77 -11.06 -28.81 2.25
N GLU A 78 -10.39 -29.08 3.37
CA GLU A 78 -10.09 -28.07 4.38
C GLU A 78 -9.32 -26.89 3.77
N GLY A 79 -9.78 -25.66 4.09
CA GLY A 79 -9.22 -24.44 3.53
C GLY A 79 -9.80 -24.02 2.17
N PHE A 80 -10.85 -24.68 1.67
CA PHE A 80 -11.54 -24.30 0.44
C PHE A 80 -13.05 -24.08 0.65
N ALA A 81 -13.65 -23.26 -0.19
CA ALA A 81 -15.06 -22.89 -0.16
C ALA A 81 -15.62 -22.60 -1.56
N GLY A 82 -16.93 -22.42 -1.63
CA GLY A 82 -17.69 -22.25 -2.87
C GLY A 82 -18.44 -23.52 -3.24
N ASP A 83 -19.43 -23.41 -4.13
CA ASP A 83 -20.25 -24.54 -4.56
C ASP A 83 -19.41 -25.64 -5.22
N ARG A 84 -18.30 -25.24 -5.87
CA ARG A 84 -17.36 -26.14 -6.55
C ARG A 84 -15.99 -26.15 -5.87
N CYS A 85 -15.91 -25.69 -4.62
CA CYS A 85 -14.68 -25.61 -3.83
C CYS A 85 -13.54 -24.90 -4.59
N GLU A 86 -13.90 -23.85 -5.33
CA GLU A 86 -13.03 -23.10 -6.23
C GLU A 86 -12.33 -21.92 -5.55
N HIS A 87 -12.78 -21.53 -4.35
CA HIS A 87 -12.19 -20.44 -3.59
C HIS A 87 -11.29 -20.97 -2.49
N ILE A 88 -10.05 -20.50 -2.45
CA ILE A 88 -9.15 -20.76 -1.32
C ILE A 88 -9.48 -19.78 -0.18
N LEU A 89 -9.57 -20.30 1.04
CA LEU A 89 -9.79 -19.49 2.23
C LEU A 89 -8.45 -19.00 2.78
N CYS A 90 -8.27 -17.68 2.78
CA CYS A 90 -7.08 -17.03 3.33
C CYS A 90 -7.43 -16.41 4.69
N LEU A 91 -6.77 -16.85 5.77
CA LEU A 91 -7.08 -16.39 7.13
C LEU A 91 -6.61 -14.95 7.36
N HIS A 92 -5.36 -14.64 6.99
CA HIS A 92 -4.77 -13.30 7.09
C HIS A 92 -4.28 -12.82 5.72
N GLY A 93 -5.21 -12.58 4.80
CA GLY A 93 -4.90 -12.15 3.46
C GLY A 93 -6.08 -12.28 2.51
N ALA A 94 -5.79 -12.30 1.21
CA ALA A 94 -6.81 -12.43 0.18
C ALA A 94 -6.36 -13.35 -0.96
N GLN A 95 -7.32 -13.99 -1.62
CA GLN A 95 -7.04 -14.80 -2.81
C GLN A 95 -6.60 -13.90 -3.98
N LYS A 96 -5.59 -14.34 -4.73
CA LYS A 96 -5.17 -13.71 -6.00
C LYS A 96 -6.24 -13.95 -7.08
N ALA A 97 -6.60 -12.92 -7.85
CA ALA A 97 -7.67 -13.03 -8.85
C ALA A 97 -7.41 -14.02 -10.00
N GLU A 98 -6.14 -14.31 -10.27
CA GLU A 98 -5.73 -15.13 -11.42
C GLU A 98 -5.49 -16.60 -11.04
N ASP A 99 -5.30 -16.89 -9.75
CA ASP A 99 -4.86 -18.18 -9.26
C ASP A 99 -5.57 -18.59 -7.96
N GLN A 100 -5.51 -19.86 -7.62
CA GLN A 100 -5.97 -20.39 -6.33
C GLN A 100 -4.89 -20.29 -5.25
N GLU A 101 -4.35 -19.09 -5.06
CA GLU A 101 -3.27 -18.81 -4.12
C GLU A 101 -3.58 -17.59 -3.25
N CYS A 102 -3.21 -17.66 -1.97
CA CYS A 102 -3.37 -16.56 -1.04
C CYS A 102 -2.19 -15.59 -1.10
N VAL A 103 -2.50 -14.30 -1.14
CA VAL A 103 -1.54 -13.22 -0.88
C VAL A 103 -1.65 -12.88 0.61
N CYS A 104 -0.64 -13.27 1.38
CA CYS A 104 -0.64 -13.09 2.83
C CYS A 104 -0.24 -11.69 3.27
N GLU A 105 -0.92 -11.20 4.29
CA GLU A 105 -0.54 -10.00 5.02
C GLU A 105 0.64 -10.31 5.94
N LYS A 106 1.73 -9.55 5.84
CA LYS A 106 2.88 -9.72 6.73
C LYS A 106 2.46 -9.37 8.17
N PRO A 107 2.88 -10.14 9.19
CA PRO A 107 3.94 -11.18 9.14
C PRO A 107 3.44 -12.62 8.91
N TYR A 108 2.19 -12.81 8.51
CA TYR A 108 1.63 -14.16 8.29
C TYR A 108 2.14 -14.77 6.98
N GLY A 109 2.19 -16.10 6.95
CA GLY A 109 2.65 -16.90 5.82
C GLY A 109 1.92 -18.22 5.70
N GLY A 110 2.43 -19.11 4.84
CA GLY A 110 1.80 -20.39 4.53
C GLY A 110 0.77 -20.30 3.41
N ARG A 111 0.26 -21.46 2.98
CA ARG A 111 -0.68 -21.57 1.85
C ARG A 111 -2.01 -20.86 2.10
N PHE A 112 -2.47 -20.85 3.36
CA PHE A 112 -3.75 -20.27 3.77
C PHE A 112 -3.56 -19.02 4.65
N CYS A 113 -2.34 -18.49 4.75
CA CYS A 113 -1.99 -17.33 5.60
C CYS A 113 -2.33 -17.53 7.09
N ASP A 114 -2.23 -18.78 7.55
CA ASP A 114 -2.50 -19.23 8.91
C ASP A 114 -1.23 -19.46 9.73
N GLN A 115 -0.06 -19.48 9.07
CA GLN A 115 1.22 -19.69 9.72
C GLN A 115 1.80 -18.37 10.21
N LEU A 116 2.35 -18.39 11.42
CA LEU A 116 3.00 -17.25 12.04
C LEU A 116 4.32 -17.68 12.68
N ASP A 117 5.41 -17.45 11.95
CA ASP A 117 6.75 -17.80 12.41
C ASP A 117 7.41 -16.65 13.17
N THR A 118 8.06 -16.97 14.29
CA THR A 118 8.79 -16.00 15.11
C THR A 118 9.84 -15.22 14.30
N LYS A 119 10.52 -15.89 13.37
CA LYS A 119 11.48 -15.28 12.46
C LYS A 119 10.83 -14.18 11.60
N ASP A 120 9.67 -14.46 11.01
CA ASP A 120 8.98 -13.50 10.13
C ASP A 120 8.40 -12.33 10.91
N VAL A 121 7.90 -12.59 12.12
CA VAL A 121 7.51 -11.56 13.08
C VAL A 121 8.69 -10.65 13.42
N TYR A 122 9.84 -11.23 13.79
CA TYR A 122 11.03 -10.45 14.12
C TYR A 122 11.55 -9.65 12.93
N LEU A 123 11.63 -10.25 11.75
CA LEU A 123 12.07 -9.56 10.53
C LEU A 123 11.13 -8.40 10.18
N PHE A 124 9.82 -8.62 10.25
CA PHE A 124 8.81 -7.61 9.97
C PHE A 124 8.92 -6.43 10.94
N TYR A 125 8.91 -6.68 12.25
CA TYR A 125 8.99 -5.60 13.24
C TYR A 125 10.34 -4.91 13.23
N ASN A 126 11.46 -5.63 13.08
CA ASN A 126 12.77 -5.00 12.97
C ASN A 126 12.85 -4.08 11.73
N SER A 127 12.31 -4.52 10.59
CA SER A 127 12.21 -3.70 9.39
C SER A 127 11.31 -2.47 9.58
N LYS A 128 10.16 -2.62 10.24
CA LYS A 128 9.27 -1.49 10.58
C LYS A 128 9.93 -0.51 11.56
N MET A 129 10.71 -1.01 12.52
CA MET A 129 11.45 -0.19 13.47
C MET A 129 12.55 0.63 12.79
N LEU A 130 13.14 0.15 11.68
CA LEU A 130 14.05 0.99 10.88
C LEU A 130 13.34 2.21 10.28
N ILE A 131 12.05 2.08 9.96
CA ILE A 131 11.24 3.18 9.43
C ILE A 131 10.77 4.13 10.55
N ILE A 132 10.46 3.59 11.74
CA ILE A 132 9.94 4.36 12.89
C ILE A 132 11.08 4.95 13.75
N GLY A 133 12.28 4.39 13.69
CA GLY A 133 13.49 4.84 14.40
C GLY A 133 13.77 6.35 14.33
N PRO A 134 13.66 7.04 13.17
CA PRO A 134 13.85 8.49 13.12
C PRO A 134 12.85 9.26 13.99
N LEU A 135 11.61 8.77 14.20
CA LEU A 135 10.64 9.44 15.08
C LEU A 135 11.10 9.42 16.55
N GLY A 136 11.76 8.35 16.99
CA GLY A 136 12.34 8.26 18.33
C GLY A 136 13.46 9.26 18.56
N ILE A 137 14.34 9.44 17.56
CA ILE A 137 15.43 10.44 17.63
C ILE A 137 14.86 11.86 17.57
N ILE A 138 13.85 12.10 16.73
CA ILE A 138 13.17 13.41 16.63
C ILE A 138 12.52 13.80 17.96
N ALA A 139 11.98 12.84 18.72
CA ALA A 139 11.42 13.09 20.05
C ALA A 139 12.48 13.53 21.09
N LEU A 140 13.76 13.20 20.89
CA LEU A 140 14.85 13.62 21.76
C LEU A 140 15.36 15.03 21.43
N ILE A 141 15.14 15.53 20.22
CA ILE A 141 15.62 16.86 19.79
C ILE A 141 15.08 18.00 20.69
N PRO A 142 13.77 18.06 21.03
CA PRO A 142 13.25 19.07 21.95
C PRO A 142 13.89 19.02 23.34
N LEU A 143 14.10 17.81 23.88
CA LEU A 143 14.75 17.61 25.18
C LEU A 143 16.19 18.10 25.16
N VAL A 144 16.93 17.78 24.11
CA VAL A 144 18.31 18.24 23.89
C VAL A 144 18.34 19.76 23.74
N ALA A 145 17.43 20.35 22.96
CA ALA A 145 17.34 21.81 22.79
C ALA A 145 17.02 22.54 24.10
N ILE A 146 16.11 22.00 24.92
CA ILE A 146 15.80 22.53 26.26
C ILE A 146 17.04 22.44 27.16
N TYR A 147 17.70 21.28 27.20
CA TYR A 147 18.92 21.10 27.99
C TYR A 147 20.02 22.11 27.62
N TYR A 148 20.35 22.22 26.33
CA TYR A 148 21.33 23.20 25.84
C TYR A 148 20.88 24.65 26.08
N GLY A 149 19.58 24.93 25.96
CA GLY A 149 19.01 26.24 26.27
C GLY A 149 19.17 26.62 27.75
N CYS A 150 18.94 25.67 28.66
CA CYS A 150 19.16 25.83 30.09
C CYS A 150 20.63 26.09 30.41
N GLU A 151 21.55 25.28 29.87
CA GLU A 151 23.00 25.47 29.99
C GLU A 151 23.45 26.86 29.48
N TYR A 152 22.97 27.24 28.29
CA TYR A 152 23.29 28.54 27.70
C TYR A 152 22.83 29.71 28.59
N MET A 153 21.60 29.64 29.10
CA MET A 153 21.06 30.66 30.00
C MET A 153 21.81 30.69 31.35
N ALA A 154 22.20 29.55 31.89
CA ALA A 154 22.99 29.45 33.12
C ALA A 154 24.36 30.14 32.96
N ARG A 155 25.10 29.82 31.88
CA ARG A 155 26.40 30.44 31.56
C ARG A 155 26.27 31.95 31.35
N LYS A 156 25.22 32.40 30.65
CA LYS A 156 24.95 33.83 30.46
C LYS A 156 24.72 34.57 31.79
N ARG A 157 23.98 33.97 32.72
CA ARG A 157 23.79 34.54 34.08
C ARG A 157 25.10 34.58 34.86
N GLN A 158 25.94 33.54 34.75
CA GLN A 158 27.25 33.48 35.41
C GLN A 158 28.19 34.58 34.93
N VAL A 159 28.34 34.77 33.62
CA VAL A 159 29.16 35.86 33.03
C VAL A 159 28.68 37.22 33.56
N LYS A 160 27.37 37.48 33.53
CA LYS A 160 26.81 38.75 34.02
C LYS A 160 27.10 39.00 35.51
N ARG A 161 27.07 37.96 36.36
CA ARG A 161 27.43 38.07 37.78
C ARG A 161 28.91 38.40 37.97
N VAL A 162 29.80 37.67 37.29
CA VAL A 162 31.26 37.87 37.41
C VAL A 162 31.68 39.24 36.89
N THR A 163 31.17 39.68 35.73
CA THR A 163 31.49 41.02 35.20
C THR A 163 31.06 42.12 36.16
N LYS A 164 29.85 42.02 36.73
CA LYS A 164 29.36 43.01 37.72
C LYS A 164 30.25 43.05 38.96
N THR A 165 30.71 41.91 39.46
CA THR A 165 31.65 41.85 40.60
C THR A 165 33.01 42.47 40.27
N LEU A 166 33.52 42.28 39.05
CA LEU A 166 34.77 42.89 38.59
C LEU A 166 34.65 44.42 38.46
N ASP A 167 33.54 44.90 37.92
CA ASP A 167 33.26 46.33 37.80
C ASP A 167 33.19 47.01 39.19
N ILE A 168 32.56 46.36 40.19
CA ILE A 168 32.51 46.86 41.58
C ILE A 168 33.92 47.00 42.18
N ASN A 169 34.86 46.14 41.78
CA ASN A 169 36.25 46.18 42.22
C ASN A 169 37.13 47.11 41.37
N ASN A 170 36.55 48.02 40.56
CA ASN A 170 37.25 48.93 39.64
C ASN A 170 38.04 48.24 38.50
N ILE A 171 37.70 47.00 38.13
CA ILE A 171 38.34 46.28 37.02
C ILE A 171 37.40 46.27 35.83
N VAL A 172 37.65 47.13 34.84
CA VAL A 172 36.84 47.20 33.61
C VAL A 172 37.20 46.04 32.68
N VAL A 173 36.33 45.04 32.56
CA VAL A 173 36.56 43.85 31.73
C VAL A 173 35.46 43.67 30.70
N LYS A 174 35.84 43.37 29.44
CA LYS A 174 34.88 42.98 28.41
C LYS A 174 34.23 41.64 28.78
N SER A 175 32.89 41.58 28.74
CA SER A 175 32.10 40.37 29.02
C SER A 175 32.53 39.15 28.17
N GLU A 176 33.05 39.38 26.97
CA GLU A 176 33.58 38.35 26.08
C GLU A 176 34.88 37.70 26.60
N ALA A 177 35.74 38.47 27.28
CA ALA A 177 36.93 37.94 27.93
C ALA A 177 36.56 37.05 29.11
N VAL A 178 35.57 37.47 29.93
CA VAL A 178 35.03 36.67 31.03
C VAL A 178 34.41 35.37 30.52
N ARG A 179 33.65 35.41 29.42
CA ARG A 179 33.11 34.22 28.76
C ARG A 179 34.21 33.26 28.31
N LYS A 180 35.29 33.74 27.67
CA LYS A 180 36.41 32.90 27.24
C LYS A 180 37.16 32.27 28.41
N LEU A 181 37.33 32.99 29.51
CA LEU A 181 37.97 32.47 30.72
C LEU A 181 37.13 31.35 31.35
N LEU A 182 35.83 31.57 31.53
CA LEU A 182 34.92 30.56 32.10
C LEU A 182 34.75 29.32 31.22
N LEU A 183 34.95 29.45 29.90
CA LEU A 183 34.94 28.33 28.96
C LEU A 183 36.28 27.59 28.88
N ARG A 184 37.37 28.14 29.44
CA ARG A 184 38.69 27.52 29.47
C ARG A 184 38.85 26.55 30.65
N ASP A 185 37.99 26.69 31.67
CA ASP A 185 38.03 25.90 32.90
C ASP A 185 37.13 24.64 32.85
N VAL A 186 36.51 24.35 31.69
CA VAL A 186 35.68 23.16 31.39
C VAL A 186 36.36 22.35 30.31
#